data_AF-A0A6A5DYK7-F1
#
_entry.id   AF-A0A6A5DYK7-F1
#
_cell.length_a   1.000
_cell.length_b   1.000
_cell.length_c   1.000
_cell.angle_alpha   90.00
_cell.angle_beta   90.00
_cell.angle_gamma   90.00
#
_symmetry.space_group_name_H-M   'P 1'
#
loop_
_entity.id
_entity.type
_entity.pdbx_description
1 polymer ?
#
loop_
_entity_poly.entity_id
_entity_poly.type
_entity_poly.pdbx_seq_one_letter_code
_entity_poly.pdbx_strand_id
1 'polypeptide(L)'
;MFEGVFGVNRTFFLNEPTFQTFYGCSKEVKDLESRTQTGLNELRIVPVPSEGVLEQEENFEFTIVSLTGQTWHFEATSYEERDAWVQVIESQILASLQSCESSKNKSRLTSQTEALALQSIRSIRGNGRCADCEAQNPDWASLNLGALICIECSGIHRNLGTHLSRVRSLDLDEWPLELIKVMSAIGNELANSVWEANAQGHLKPAPDASR
;
A
#
# COMPACT_ATOMS: atom_id res chain seq x y z
N MET A 1 -11.47 13.57 -2.63
CA MET A 1 -12.57 14.02 -3.53
C MET A 1 -11.99 15.22 -4.27
N PHE A 2 -11.26 15.10 -5.37
CA PHE A 2 -11.47 14.34 -6.61
C PHE A 2 -10.19 13.58 -7.02
N GLU A 3 -10.27 12.26 -7.23
CA GLU A 3 -9.15 11.42 -7.74
C GLU A 3 -9.30 11.18 -9.27
N GLY A 4 -9.48 12.24 -10.06
CA GLY A 4 -9.77 12.08 -11.48
C GLY A 4 -8.88 12.92 -12.36
N VAL A 5 -8.28 12.27 -13.36
CA VAL A 5 -7.76 12.92 -14.55
C VAL A 5 -8.91 13.02 -15.54
N PHE A 6 -9.17 14.23 -16.05
CA PHE A 6 -10.24 14.47 -17.02
C PHE A 6 -9.67 15.17 -18.25
N GLY A 7 -10.09 14.71 -19.43
CA GLY A 7 -9.83 15.37 -20.71
C GLY A 7 -11.10 16.09 -21.18
N VAL A 8 -11.01 17.39 -21.44
CA VAL A 8 -12.08 18.15 -22.09
C VAL A 8 -11.44 19.05 -23.13
N ASN A 9 -11.88 18.98 -24.38
CA ASN A 9 -11.44 19.86 -25.47
C ASN A 9 -9.90 20.07 -25.50
N ARG A 10 -9.13 18.97 -25.59
CA ARG A 10 -7.65 18.98 -25.69
C ARG A 10 -6.91 19.55 -24.47
N THR A 11 -7.59 19.63 -23.33
CA THR A 11 -7.02 20.04 -22.03
C THR A 11 -7.02 18.87 -21.06
N PHE A 12 -5.85 18.52 -20.51
CA PHE A 12 -5.66 17.41 -19.57
C PHE A 12 -5.43 17.90 -18.15
N PHE A 13 -6.16 17.37 -17.17
CA PHE A 13 -5.96 17.73 -15.76
C PHE A 13 -5.17 16.66 -14.99
N LEU A 14 -3.88 16.90 -14.67
CA LEU A 14 -3.01 15.93 -14.00
C LEU A 14 -2.69 16.33 -12.55
N ASN A 15 -2.54 15.34 -11.67
CA ASN A 15 -1.97 15.56 -10.33
C ASN A 15 -0.43 15.53 -10.38
N GLU A 16 0.24 16.18 -9.42
CA GLU A 16 1.72 16.26 -9.34
C GLU A 16 2.42 14.89 -9.40
N PRO A 17 1.98 13.84 -8.67
CA PRO A 17 2.57 12.50 -8.77
C PRO A 17 2.45 11.86 -10.17
N THR A 18 1.31 12.03 -10.85
CA THR A 18 1.06 11.53 -12.20
C THR A 18 1.87 12.32 -13.23
N PHE A 19 2.02 13.62 -13.05
CA PHE A 19 2.90 14.45 -13.87
C PHE A 19 4.39 14.08 -13.70
N GLN A 20 4.86 13.86 -12.47
CA GLN A 20 6.23 13.39 -12.23
C GLN A 20 6.48 11.97 -12.75
N THR A 21 5.45 11.11 -12.75
CA THR A 21 5.54 9.79 -13.38
C THR A 21 5.62 9.94 -14.91
N PHE A 22 4.86 10.85 -15.52
CA PHE A 22 4.92 11.16 -16.95
C PHE A 22 6.28 11.78 -17.36
N TYR A 23 6.79 12.72 -16.57
CA TYR A 23 8.12 13.34 -16.78
C TYR A 23 9.27 12.38 -16.45
N GLY A 24 9.10 11.50 -15.46
CA GLY A 24 10.07 10.46 -15.06
C GLY A 24 10.12 9.28 -16.03
N CYS A 25 8.98 8.96 -16.67
CA CYS A 25 8.86 8.05 -17.81
C CYS A 25 9.56 8.62 -19.06
N SER A 26 10.12 9.84 -19.04
CA SER A 26 11.06 10.35 -20.06
C SER A 26 12.19 9.36 -20.39
N LYS A 27 12.62 8.52 -19.44
CA LYS A 27 13.62 7.47 -19.73
C LYS A 27 13.06 6.31 -20.58
N GLU A 28 11.77 6.01 -20.50
CA GLU A 28 11.09 5.00 -21.31
C GLU A 28 10.54 5.61 -22.62
N VAL A 29 10.20 6.89 -22.63
CA VAL A 29 9.97 7.69 -23.84
C VAL A 29 11.24 7.78 -24.68
N LYS A 30 12.43 7.93 -24.08
CA LYS A 30 13.73 7.79 -24.77
C LYS A 30 13.95 6.41 -25.41
N ASP A 31 13.36 5.37 -24.84
CA ASP A 31 13.39 4.02 -25.40
C ASP A 31 12.41 3.90 -26.58
N LEU A 32 11.30 4.65 -26.57
CA LEU A 32 10.42 4.86 -27.72
C LEU A 32 11.07 5.74 -28.82
N GLU A 33 11.81 6.80 -28.44
CA GLU A 33 12.63 7.65 -29.32
C GLU A 33 13.66 6.82 -30.09
N SER A 34 14.21 5.78 -29.46
CA SER A 34 15.16 4.87 -30.12
C SER A 34 14.53 3.98 -31.19
N ARG A 35 13.20 3.81 -31.18
CA ARG A 35 12.45 2.89 -32.06
C ARG A 35 11.67 3.60 -33.17
N THR A 36 11.43 4.90 -33.06
CA THR A 36 10.79 5.71 -34.11
C THR A 36 11.80 6.68 -34.70
N GLN A 37 12.42 6.30 -35.81
CA GLN A 37 13.43 7.08 -36.53
C GLN A 37 12.80 8.26 -37.30
N THR A 38 12.14 9.16 -36.57
CA THR A 38 11.55 10.42 -37.06
C THR A 38 11.90 11.50 -36.05
N GLY A 39 12.71 12.47 -36.50
CA GLY A 39 13.33 13.48 -35.67
C GLY A 39 12.33 14.28 -34.82
N LEU A 40 12.52 14.20 -33.51
CA LEU A 40 11.89 15.10 -32.54
C LEU A 40 12.65 16.41 -32.54
N ASN A 41 12.16 17.38 -33.29
CA ASN A 41 12.51 18.77 -33.07
C ASN A 41 11.47 19.38 -32.12
N GLU A 42 11.91 19.62 -30.88
CA GLU A 42 11.44 20.63 -29.92
C GLU A 42 9.92 20.79 -29.73
N LEU A 43 9.36 20.06 -28.74
CA LEU A 43 8.13 20.49 -28.06
C LEU A 43 8.39 21.87 -27.43
N ARG A 44 7.82 22.95 -27.98
CA ARG A 44 7.98 24.31 -27.44
C ARG A 44 6.86 24.65 -26.47
N ILE A 45 7.25 25.19 -25.31
CA ILE A 45 6.33 25.84 -24.38
C ILE A 45 6.01 27.21 -24.96
N VAL A 46 4.74 27.44 -25.32
CA VAL A 46 4.29 28.73 -25.85
C VAL A 46 3.74 29.63 -24.73
N PRO A 47 3.98 30.95 -24.78
CA PRO A 47 3.34 31.90 -23.86
C PRO A 47 1.82 31.93 -24.06
N VAL A 48 1.08 32.17 -22.97
CA VAL A 48 -0.38 32.32 -23.00
C VAL A 48 -0.76 33.47 -23.94
N PRO A 49 -1.60 33.25 -24.98
CA PRO A 49 -2.00 34.32 -25.87
C PRO A 49 -2.88 35.33 -25.12
N SER A 50 -2.51 36.61 -25.19
CA SER A 50 -3.35 37.72 -24.71
C SER A 50 -4.58 37.87 -25.61
N GLU A 51 -5.76 38.01 -25.00
CA GLU A 51 -7.06 38.02 -25.67
C GLU A 51 -7.10 38.89 -26.95
N GLY A 52 -7.44 38.23 -28.05
CA GLY A 52 -8.09 38.83 -29.22
C GLY A 52 -7.24 38.92 -30.49
N VAL A 53 -7.38 37.94 -31.40
CA VAL A 53 -7.67 38.13 -32.83
C VAL A 53 -8.37 36.86 -33.36
N LEU A 54 -9.43 37.04 -34.15
CA LEU A 54 -10.13 36.01 -34.92
C LEU A 54 -9.38 35.75 -36.23
N GLU A 55 -8.54 34.74 -36.29
CA GLU A 55 -8.12 34.11 -37.55
C GLU A 55 -8.15 32.58 -37.38
N GLN A 56 -8.78 31.89 -38.33
CA GLN A 56 -8.78 30.44 -38.42
C GLN A 56 -7.36 29.98 -38.74
N GLU A 57 -6.54 29.79 -37.71
CA GLU A 57 -5.31 29.02 -37.85
C GLU A 57 -5.53 27.65 -37.21
N GLU A 58 -5.16 26.63 -37.97
CA GLU A 58 -5.21 25.22 -37.59
C GLU A 58 -4.34 24.99 -36.36
N ASN A 59 -4.88 25.28 -35.19
CA ASN A 59 -4.07 25.27 -33.98
C ASN A 59 -3.77 23.81 -33.62
N PHE A 60 -2.52 23.40 -33.81
CA PHE A 60 -1.98 22.10 -33.45
C PHE A 60 -1.66 22.03 -31.95
N GLU A 61 -2.28 22.89 -31.15
CA GLU A 61 -2.03 22.98 -29.71
C GLU A 61 -2.85 21.99 -28.88
N PHE A 62 -2.28 21.65 -27.73
CA PHE A 62 -2.98 21.01 -26.61
C PHE A 62 -2.44 21.58 -25.29
N THR A 63 -3.23 21.44 -24.23
CA THR A 63 -2.92 22.05 -22.93
C THR A 63 -2.93 21.00 -21.82
N ILE A 64 -1.98 21.10 -20.89
CA ILE A 64 -1.98 20.32 -19.65
C ILE A 64 -2.16 21.30 -18.49
N VAL A 65 -3.07 20.99 -17.58
CA VAL A 65 -3.36 21.76 -16.38
C VAL A 65 -3.11 20.86 -15.18
N SER A 66 -2.34 21.33 -14.21
CA SER A 66 -2.18 20.64 -12.93
C SER A 66 -3.38 20.89 -12.02
N LEU A 67 -3.55 20.03 -11.01
CA LEU A 67 -4.52 20.27 -9.93
C LEU A 67 -4.22 21.52 -9.09
N THR A 68 -3.00 22.06 -9.15
CA THR A 68 -2.61 23.31 -8.49
C THR A 68 -2.91 24.55 -9.34
N GLY A 69 -3.49 24.36 -10.53
CA GLY A 69 -3.88 25.43 -11.45
C GLY A 69 -2.75 25.93 -12.36
N GLN A 70 -1.58 25.28 -12.33
CA GLN A 70 -0.52 25.56 -13.29
C GLN A 70 -0.87 24.98 -14.66
N THR A 71 -0.71 25.78 -15.71
CA THR A 71 -1.10 25.44 -17.08
C THR A 71 0.11 25.46 -18.00
N TRP A 72 0.22 24.47 -18.88
CA TRP A 72 1.23 24.36 -19.92
C TRP A 72 0.55 24.20 -21.28
N HIS A 73 0.95 25.05 -22.23
CA HIS A 73 0.50 25.00 -23.61
C HIS A 73 1.60 24.37 -24.47
N PHE A 74 1.21 23.45 -25.33
CA PHE A 74 2.09 22.73 -26.25
C PHE A 74 1.56 22.86 -27.66
N GLU A 75 2.45 23.03 -28.62
CA GLU A 75 2.13 23.09 -30.04
C GLU A 75 2.85 21.93 -30.76
N ALA A 76 2.13 21.17 -31.58
CA ALA A 76 2.69 20.12 -32.42
C ALA A 76 2.97 20.64 -33.84
N THR A 77 3.76 19.92 -34.62
CA THR A 77 4.10 20.34 -36.00
C THR A 77 3.02 19.98 -37.03
N SER A 78 2.04 19.16 -36.63
CA SER A 78 0.93 18.70 -37.47
C SER A 78 -0.28 18.24 -36.64
N TYR A 79 -1.43 18.11 -37.30
CA TYR A 79 -2.66 17.58 -36.71
C TYR A 79 -2.48 16.13 -36.25
N GLU A 80 -1.83 15.31 -37.07
CA GLU A 80 -1.59 13.90 -36.82
C GLU A 80 -0.66 13.69 -35.62
N GLU A 81 0.39 14.50 -35.51
CA GLU A 81 1.30 14.46 -34.37
C GLU A 81 0.60 14.86 -33.08
N ARG A 82 -0.21 15.93 -33.10
CA ARG A 82 -1.01 16.35 -31.94
C ARG A 82 -1.94 15.22 -31.48
N ASP A 83 -2.68 14.61 -32.40
CA ASP A 83 -3.63 13.56 -32.06
C ASP A 83 -2.93 12.30 -31.53
N ALA A 84 -1.75 11.97 -32.05
CA ALA A 84 -0.92 10.91 -31.49
C ALA A 84 -0.48 11.21 -30.05
N TRP A 85 -0.05 12.45 -29.76
CA TRP A 85 0.29 12.87 -28.40
C TRP A 85 -0.89 12.83 -27.44
N VAL A 86 -2.05 13.34 -27.87
CA VAL A 86 -3.31 13.28 -27.11
C VAL A 86 -3.66 11.83 -26.77
N GLN A 87 -3.61 10.92 -27.75
CA GLN A 87 -3.91 9.50 -27.54
C GLN A 87 -2.93 8.82 -26.58
N VAL A 88 -1.63 9.11 -26.68
CA VAL A 88 -0.62 8.57 -25.76
C VAL A 88 -0.85 9.05 -24.33
N ILE A 89 -1.15 10.34 -24.16
CA ILE A 89 -1.44 10.93 -22.86
C ILE A 89 -2.71 10.29 -22.26
N GLU A 90 -3.79 10.20 -23.03
CA GLU A 90 -5.04 9.53 -22.61
C GLU A 90 -4.80 8.06 -22.22
N SER A 91 -4.05 7.33 -23.03
CA SER A 91 -3.73 5.92 -22.76
C SER A 91 -2.93 5.75 -21.47
N GLN A 92 -1.92 6.60 -21.24
CA GLN A 92 -1.08 6.53 -20.05
C GLN A 92 -1.84 6.93 -18.77
N ILE A 93 -2.77 7.88 -18.89
CA ILE A 93 -3.70 8.26 -17.83
C ILE A 93 -4.58 7.06 -17.44
N LEU A 94 -5.21 6.42 -18.42
CA LEU A 94 -6.10 5.28 -18.19
C LEU A 94 -5.35 4.10 -17.57
N ALA A 95 -4.14 3.81 -18.05
CA ALA A 95 -3.29 2.75 -17.48
C ALA A 95 -2.90 3.04 -16.01
N SER A 96 -2.58 4.30 -15.71
CA SER A 96 -2.24 4.74 -14.34
C SER A 96 -3.43 4.61 -13.39
N LEU A 97 -4.64 4.98 -13.84
CA LEU A 97 -5.87 4.83 -13.06
C LEU A 97 -6.20 3.36 -12.76
N GLN A 98 -6.08 2.48 -13.75
CA GLN A 98 -6.31 1.03 -13.58
C GLN A 98 -5.29 0.36 -12.67
N SER A 99 -4.02 0.77 -12.72
CA SER A 99 -2.95 0.26 -11.85
C SER A 99 -3.21 0.59 -10.36
N CYS A 100 -3.77 1.77 -10.08
CA CYS A 100 -4.18 2.18 -8.74
C CYS A 100 -5.35 1.35 -8.20
N GLU A 101 -6.34 1.03 -9.03
CA GLU A 101 -7.45 0.14 -8.65
C GLU A 101 -6.98 -1.30 -8.38
N SER A 102 -6.08 -1.83 -9.22
CA SER A 102 -5.50 -3.15 -9.02
C SER A 102 -4.70 -3.23 -7.71
N SER A 103 -4.01 -2.15 -7.32
CA SER A 103 -3.24 -2.08 -6.08
C SER A 103 -4.16 -2.02 -4.84
N LYS A 104 -5.25 -1.24 -4.91
CA LYS A 104 -6.30 -1.20 -3.86
C LYS A 104 -7.05 -2.53 -3.74
N ASN A 105 -7.30 -3.25 -4.83
CA ASN A 105 -7.92 -4.58 -4.81
C ASN A 105 -6.97 -5.64 -4.26
N LYS A 106 -5.68 -5.58 -4.62
CA LYS A 106 -4.66 -6.49 -4.07
C LYS A 106 -4.49 -6.32 -2.57
N SER A 107 -4.44 -5.08 -2.06
CA SER A 107 -4.33 -4.81 -0.62
C SER A 107 -5.57 -5.26 0.17
N ARG A 108 -6.77 -5.12 -0.41
CA ARG A 108 -8.02 -5.64 0.19
C ARG A 108 -8.02 -7.16 0.26
N LEU A 109 -7.61 -7.85 -0.80
CA LEU A 109 -7.52 -9.31 -0.83
C LEU A 109 -6.46 -9.85 0.14
N THR A 110 -5.31 -9.18 0.27
CA THR A 110 -4.29 -9.57 1.25
C THR A 110 -4.78 -9.36 2.68
N SER A 111 -5.45 -8.24 2.97
CA SER A 111 -6.04 -7.96 4.29
C SER A 111 -7.12 -8.97 4.68
N GLN A 112 -7.99 -9.38 3.74
CA GLN A 112 -8.98 -10.42 4.00
C GLN A 112 -8.34 -11.78 4.28
N THR A 113 -7.25 -12.11 3.57
CA THR A 113 -6.49 -13.35 3.79
C THR A 113 -5.77 -13.34 5.15
N GLU A 114 -5.23 -12.19 5.55
CA GLU A 114 -4.58 -11.99 6.84
C GLU A 114 -5.58 -12.15 8.01
N ALA A 115 -6.77 -11.54 7.90
CA ALA A 115 -7.82 -11.67 8.92
C ALA A 115 -8.23 -13.14 9.16
N LEU A 116 -8.40 -13.91 8.09
CA LEU A 116 -8.70 -15.35 8.18
C LEU A 116 -7.53 -16.13 8.80
N ALA A 117 -6.31 -15.77 8.45
CA ALA A 117 -5.12 -16.40 9.00
C ALA A 117 -4.96 -16.10 10.51
N LEU A 118 -5.19 -14.87 10.96
CA LEU A 118 -5.21 -14.52 12.39
C LEU A 118 -6.33 -15.23 13.16
N GLN A 119 -7.49 -15.43 12.53
CA GLN A 119 -8.57 -16.23 13.12
C GLN A 119 -8.16 -17.71 13.28
N SER A 120 -7.37 -18.25 12.34
CA SER A 120 -6.82 -19.60 12.47
C SER A 120 -5.88 -19.74 13.66
N ILE A 121 -5.05 -18.72 13.94
CA ILE A 121 -4.18 -18.69 15.14
C ILE A 121 -5.01 -18.84 16.42
N ARG A 122 -6.11 -18.10 16.55
CA ARG A 122 -7.00 -18.20 17.72
C ARG A 122 -7.63 -19.58 17.91
N SER A 123 -7.77 -20.32 16.81
CA SER A 123 -8.40 -21.65 16.80
C SER A 123 -7.42 -22.80 17.11
N ILE A 124 -6.13 -22.51 17.26
CA ILE A 124 -5.12 -23.52 17.63
C ILE A 124 -5.39 -24.01 19.05
N ARG A 125 -5.04 -25.28 19.29
CA ARG A 125 -5.24 -25.92 20.59
C ARG A 125 -4.50 -25.16 21.70
N GLY A 126 -5.24 -24.83 22.76
CA GLY A 126 -4.76 -24.03 23.88
C GLY A 126 -4.88 -22.51 23.70
N ASN A 127 -5.00 -22.00 22.46
CA ASN A 127 -5.02 -20.55 22.21
C ASN A 127 -6.30 -19.83 22.65
N GLY A 128 -7.35 -20.58 23.03
CA GLY A 128 -8.55 -20.00 23.65
C GLY A 128 -8.32 -19.41 25.05
N ARG A 129 -7.15 -19.66 25.66
CA ARG A 129 -6.77 -19.18 26.98
C ARG A 129 -5.34 -18.66 26.99
N CYS A 130 -5.09 -17.61 27.77
CA CYS A 130 -3.77 -17.02 27.98
C CYS A 130 -2.79 -18.09 28.46
N ALA A 131 -1.61 -18.13 27.84
CA ALA A 131 -0.57 -19.09 28.18
C ALA A 131 -0.18 -19.04 29.67
N ASP A 132 -0.15 -17.85 30.29
CA ASP A 132 0.37 -17.70 31.64
C ASP A 132 -0.69 -17.73 32.74
N CYS A 133 -1.91 -17.25 32.47
CA CYS A 133 -2.92 -17.03 33.51
C CYS A 133 -4.32 -17.58 33.21
N GLU A 134 -4.48 -18.31 32.11
CA GLU A 134 -5.75 -18.94 31.70
C GLU A 134 -6.92 -17.98 31.40
N ALA A 135 -6.65 -16.66 31.36
CA ALA A 135 -7.62 -15.65 30.94
C ALA A 135 -8.14 -15.97 29.52
N GLN A 136 -9.45 -15.86 29.32
CA GLN A 136 -10.08 -16.24 28.06
C GLN A 136 -9.73 -15.27 26.92
N ASN A 137 -9.70 -15.79 25.69
CA ASN A 137 -9.54 -15.01 24.46
C ASN A 137 -8.31 -14.06 24.50
N PRO A 138 -7.08 -14.60 24.61
CA PRO A 138 -5.88 -13.77 24.55
C PRO A 138 -5.69 -13.15 23.16
N ASP A 139 -5.61 -11.82 23.11
CA ASP A 139 -5.43 -11.05 21.86
C ASP A 139 -4.00 -10.48 21.68
N TRP A 140 -3.05 -10.96 22.48
CA TRP A 140 -1.63 -10.63 22.34
C TRP A 140 -0.82 -11.91 22.15
N ALA A 141 0.38 -11.77 21.58
CA ALA A 141 1.27 -12.87 21.28
C ALA A 141 2.70 -12.56 21.71
N SER A 142 3.39 -13.57 22.21
CA SER A 142 4.85 -13.60 22.29
C SER A 142 5.41 -14.39 21.11
N LEU A 143 5.98 -13.71 20.12
CA LEU A 143 6.36 -14.30 18.83
C LEU A 143 7.43 -15.38 18.96
N ASN A 144 8.47 -15.12 19.76
CA ASN A 144 9.59 -16.05 19.91
C ASN A 144 9.25 -17.24 20.81
N LEU A 145 8.20 -17.13 21.64
CA LEU A 145 7.69 -18.23 22.46
C LEU A 145 6.56 -18.99 21.75
N GLY A 146 5.98 -18.43 20.69
CA GLY A 146 4.91 -19.06 19.93
C GLY A 146 3.58 -19.13 20.68
N ALA A 147 3.35 -18.23 21.63
CA ALA A 147 2.24 -18.30 22.58
C ALA A 147 1.35 -17.04 22.56
N LEU A 148 0.03 -17.23 22.70
CA LEU A 148 -0.93 -16.17 22.96
C LEU A 148 -1.07 -15.89 24.45
N ILE A 149 -1.06 -14.61 24.79
CA ILE A 149 -1.14 -14.07 26.15
C ILE A 149 -2.21 -12.98 26.21
N CYS A 150 -2.79 -12.75 27.39
CA CYS A 150 -3.73 -11.65 27.57
C CYS A 150 -2.99 -10.30 27.61
N ILE A 151 -3.76 -9.20 27.58
CA ILE A 151 -3.21 -7.84 27.63
C ILE A 151 -2.34 -7.59 28.88
N GLU A 152 -2.75 -8.11 30.03
CA GLU A 152 -2.03 -7.93 31.30
C GLU A 152 -0.67 -8.65 31.28
N CYS A 153 -0.66 -9.94 30.90
CA CYS A 153 0.57 -10.72 30.74
C CYS A 153 1.47 -10.14 29.66
N SER A 154 0.90 -9.56 28.59
CA SER A 154 1.67 -8.83 27.58
C SER A 154 2.46 -7.66 28.19
N GLY A 155 1.91 -6.99 29.20
CA GLY A 155 2.59 -5.94 29.96
C GLY A 155 3.80 -6.46 30.72
N ILE A 156 3.67 -7.62 31.38
CA ILE A 156 4.78 -8.29 32.08
C ILE A 156 5.86 -8.70 31.07
N HIS A 157 5.47 -9.33 29.96
CA HIS A 157 6.40 -9.74 28.92
C HIS A 157 7.19 -8.57 28.31
N ARG A 158 6.60 -7.37 28.23
CA ARG A 158 7.32 -6.16 27.81
C ARG A 158 8.40 -5.75 28.81
N ASN A 159 8.14 -5.89 30.11
CA ASN A 159 9.10 -5.57 31.18
C ASN A 159 10.31 -6.53 31.21
N LEU A 160 10.15 -7.75 30.69
CA LEU A 160 11.27 -8.70 30.51
C LEU A 160 12.28 -8.25 29.44
N GLY A 161 11.81 -7.49 28.45
CA GLY A 161 12.60 -7.02 27.31
C GLY A 161 12.59 -7.96 26.10
N THR A 162 12.91 -7.39 24.93
CA THR A 162 12.74 -8.02 23.60
C THR A 162 13.67 -9.19 23.30
N HIS A 163 14.73 -9.34 24.09
CA HIS A 163 15.64 -10.48 24.05
C HIS A 163 15.02 -11.74 24.67
N LEU A 164 14.02 -11.58 25.55
CA LEU A 164 13.29 -12.68 26.18
C LEU A 164 11.90 -12.87 25.57
N SER A 165 11.16 -11.78 25.34
CA SER A 165 9.82 -11.86 24.76
C SER A 165 9.56 -10.73 23.76
N ARG A 166 9.14 -11.10 22.56
CA ARG A 166 8.75 -10.17 21.49
C ARG A 166 7.23 -10.11 21.37
N VAL A 167 6.66 -9.06 21.96
CA VAL A 167 5.20 -8.89 22.08
C VAL A 167 4.59 -8.22 20.84
N ARG A 168 3.46 -8.76 20.36
CA ARG A 168 2.60 -8.19 19.30
C ARG A 168 1.13 -8.36 19.64
N SER A 169 0.29 -7.40 19.26
CA SER A 169 -1.17 -7.49 19.30
C SER A 169 -1.68 -8.20 18.06
N LEU A 170 -2.67 -9.07 18.20
CA LEU A 170 -3.35 -9.69 17.06
C LEU A 170 -4.20 -8.69 16.26
N ASP A 171 -4.66 -7.61 16.89
CA ASP A 171 -5.61 -6.67 16.27
C ASP A 171 -4.99 -5.32 15.91
N LEU A 172 -3.88 -4.94 16.58
CA LEU A 172 -3.29 -3.60 16.46
C LEU A 172 -1.96 -3.56 15.70
N ASP A 173 -1.32 -4.70 15.49
CA ASP A 173 -0.04 -4.80 14.77
C ASP A 173 -0.20 -5.50 13.42
N GLU A 174 0.71 -5.23 12.48
CA GLU A 174 0.78 -5.95 11.20
C GLU A 174 1.36 -7.36 11.37
N TRP A 175 0.81 -8.34 10.63
CA TRP A 175 1.22 -9.74 10.70
C TRP A 175 1.70 -10.28 9.35
N PRO A 176 3.02 -10.17 9.08
CA PRO A 176 3.64 -10.91 7.99
C PRO A 176 3.34 -12.41 8.07
N LEU A 177 3.19 -13.05 6.91
CA LEU A 177 2.86 -14.48 6.79
C LEU A 177 3.84 -15.37 7.55
N GLU A 178 5.10 -14.96 7.66
CA GLU A 178 6.14 -15.66 8.41
C GLU A 178 5.80 -15.73 9.90
N LEU A 179 5.28 -14.66 10.50
CA LEU A 179 4.89 -14.63 11.91
C LEU A 179 3.66 -15.50 12.16
N ILE A 180 2.70 -15.46 11.23
CA ILE A 180 1.50 -16.31 11.28
C ILE A 180 1.90 -17.78 11.26
N LYS A 181 2.85 -18.18 10.41
CA LYS A 181 3.36 -19.56 10.35
C LYS A 181 4.01 -20.00 11.66
N VAL A 182 4.81 -19.14 12.30
CA VAL A 182 5.41 -19.43 13.61
C VAL A 182 4.33 -19.68 14.65
N MET A 183 3.35 -18.78 14.76
CA MET A 183 2.25 -18.94 15.72
C MET A 183 1.38 -20.16 15.40
N SER A 184 1.22 -20.49 14.12
CA SER A 184 0.46 -21.67 13.65
C SER A 184 1.12 -23.00 13.98
N ALA A 185 2.46 -23.03 14.08
CA ALA A 185 3.20 -24.25 14.33
C ALA A 185 3.30 -24.60 15.83
N ILE A 186 3.16 -23.62 16.73
CA ILE A 186 3.39 -23.80 18.16
C ILE A 186 2.06 -23.84 18.92
N GLY A 187 1.46 -22.69 19.17
CA GLY A 187 0.27 -22.58 20.01
C GLY A 187 0.52 -22.89 21.48
N ASN A 188 -0.42 -22.47 22.33
CA ASN A 188 -0.25 -22.48 23.78
C ASN A 188 -0.14 -23.87 24.38
N GLU A 189 -0.80 -24.88 23.80
CA GLU A 189 -0.66 -26.25 24.32
C GLU A 189 0.79 -26.75 24.16
N LEU A 190 1.39 -26.59 22.97
CA LEU A 190 2.77 -27.00 22.74
C LEU A 190 3.73 -26.13 23.54
N ALA A 191 3.52 -24.81 23.57
CA ALA A 191 4.35 -23.89 24.33
C ALA A 191 4.39 -24.28 25.82
N ASN A 192 3.23 -24.52 26.44
CA ASN A 192 3.16 -24.88 27.85
C ASN A 192 3.74 -26.28 28.12
N SER A 193 3.61 -27.21 27.18
CA SER A 193 4.25 -28.52 27.31
C SER A 193 5.79 -28.45 27.42
N VAL A 194 6.39 -27.35 26.97
CA VAL A 194 7.83 -27.09 27.05
C VAL A 194 8.14 -26.19 28.25
N TRP A 195 7.51 -25.02 28.33
CA TRP A 195 7.84 -23.99 29.32
C TRP A 195 7.33 -24.31 30.72
N GLU A 196 6.28 -25.13 30.84
CA GLU A 196 5.68 -25.55 32.11
C GLU A 196 5.94 -27.02 32.43
N ALA A 197 6.75 -27.71 31.62
CA ALA A 197 7.08 -29.14 31.78
C ALA A 197 7.56 -29.48 33.20
N ASN A 198 8.23 -28.53 33.84
CA ASN A 198 8.76 -28.64 35.18
C ASN A 198 8.27 -27.51 36.09
N ALA A 199 6.95 -27.28 36.13
CA ALA A 199 6.34 -26.30 37.03
C ALA A 199 6.45 -26.67 38.54
N GLN A 200 7.05 -27.81 38.90
CA GLN A 200 7.28 -28.26 40.29
C GLN A 200 6.03 -28.22 41.19
N GLY A 201 4.84 -28.43 40.61
CA GLY A 201 3.57 -28.39 41.34
C GLY A 201 3.01 -26.98 41.60
N HIS A 202 3.68 -25.93 41.11
CA HIS A 202 3.11 -24.59 41.08
C HIS A 202 1.95 -24.54 40.08
N LEU A 203 0.81 -24.06 40.55
CA LEU A 203 -0.36 -23.82 39.71
C LEU A 203 -0.22 -22.48 39.00
N LYS A 204 -0.81 -22.37 37.81
CA LYS A 204 -0.90 -21.10 37.10
C LYS A 204 -1.61 -20.06 37.96
N PRO A 205 -1.15 -18.79 37.94
CA PRO A 205 -1.90 -17.70 38.55
C PRO A 205 -3.28 -17.58 37.89
N ALA A 206 -4.30 -17.30 38.68
CA ALA A 206 -5.60 -16.97 38.16
C ALA A 206 -5.54 -15.65 37.34
N PRO A 207 -6.51 -15.39 36.45
CA PRO A 207 -6.59 -14.14 35.70
C PRO A 207 -6.55 -12.90 36.61
N ASP A 208 -7.20 -12.98 37.77
CA ASP A 208 -7.36 -11.93 38.79
C ASP A 208 -6.27 -11.93 39.88
N ALA A 209 -5.25 -12.79 39.76
CA ALA A 209 -4.15 -12.82 40.74
C ALA A 209 -3.37 -11.49 40.76
N SER A 210 -2.91 -11.07 41.95
CA SER A 210 -2.05 -9.90 42.07
C SER A 210 -0.76 -10.09 41.28
N ARG A 211 -0.43 -9.13 40.42
CA ARG A 211 0.71 -9.18 39.50
C ARG A 211 1.87 -8.32 39.99
#